data_AF-S4NES4-F1
#
_entry.id   AF-S4NES4-F1
#
_cell.length_a   1.000
_cell.length_b   1.000
_cell.length_c   1.000
_cell.angle_alpha   90.00
_cell.angle_beta   90.00
_cell.angle_gamma   90.00
#
_symmetry.space_group_name_H-M   'P 1'
#
loop_
_entity.id
_entity.type
_entity.pdbx_description
1 polymer ?
#
loop_
_entity_poly.entity_id
_entity_poly.type
_entity_poly.pdbx_seq_one_letter_code
_entity_poly.pdbx_strand_id
1 'polypeptide(L)'
;MLHAIRRVEPGNATRSSQISRTSPTTARPGLRRLVVGAAASVAAFGALASVSPAAYAQAGPSRAGFTGGPDRDRLTVTVRNAGGGADGTYELYCGPAGGSHPDPRGACAALERDTRWGKDVFAPAPEGGFCTMQYGGPATARVTGTWAGRPVDATYDRRDGCGIARWDRLVPLLPDMRSGKRF
;
A
#
# COMPACT_ATOMS: atom_id res chain seq x y z
N MET A 1 1.84 -0.47 -69.12
CA MET A 1 2.69 0.13 -68.08
C MET A 1 2.47 -0.63 -66.79
N LEU A 2 3.34 -1.60 -66.48
CA LEU A 2 3.26 -2.47 -65.29
C LEU A 2 3.85 -1.72 -64.09
N HIS A 3 3.03 -1.41 -63.09
CA HIS A 3 3.52 -0.90 -61.80
C HIS A 3 3.94 -2.06 -60.90
N ALA A 4 5.24 -2.14 -60.64
CA ALA A 4 5.84 -3.12 -59.75
C ALA A 4 5.47 -2.84 -58.28
N ILE A 5 4.92 -3.85 -57.61
CA ILE A 5 4.55 -3.86 -56.20
C ILE A 5 5.84 -4.04 -55.39
N ARG A 6 6.29 -2.99 -54.68
CA ARG A 6 7.40 -3.10 -53.73
C ARG A 6 6.91 -3.81 -52.46
N ARG A 7 7.52 -4.96 -52.17
CA ARG A 7 7.34 -5.75 -50.95
C ARG A 7 8.03 -5.03 -49.79
N VAL A 8 7.35 -4.83 -48.66
CA VAL A 8 7.93 -4.32 -47.41
C VAL A 8 8.30 -5.50 -46.53
N GLU A 9 9.58 -5.64 -46.16
CA GLU A 9 10.06 -6.62 -45.19
C GLU A 9 9.93 -6.08 -43.75
N PRO A 10 9.55 -6.91 -42.76
CA PRO A 10 9.56 -6.51 -41.36
C PRO A 10 10.98 -6.58 -40.78
N GLY A 11 11.52 -5.40 -40.42
CA GLY A 11 12.77 -5.28 -39.67
C GLY A 11 12.61 -5.78 -38.23
N ASN A 12 13.12 -6.98 -37.96
CA ASN A 12 13.29 -7.54 -36.62
C ASN A 12 14.51 -6.90 -35.93
N ALA A 13 14.27 -6.04 -34.94
CA ALA A 13 15.34 -5.49 -34.11
C ALA A 13 15.12 -5.91 -32.65
N THR A 14 15.45 -7.17 -32.35
CA THR A 14 15.66 -7.69 -31.00
C THR A 14 16.89 -7.01 -30.39
N ARG A 15 16.71 -5.96 -29.59
CA ARG A 15 17.79 -5.42 -28.75
C ARG A 15 17.61 -5.90 -27.31
N SER A 16 18.16 -7.09 -27.05
CA SER A 16 18.41 -7.58 -25.70
C SER A 16 19.51 -6.75 -25.04
N SER A 17 19.14 -5.79 -24.21
CA SER A 17 20.09 -5.15 -23.30
C SER A 17 20.21 -6.01 -22.04
N GLN A 18 21.19 -6.91 -22.05
CA GLN A 18 21.63 -7.67 -20.88
C GLN A 18 22.20 -6.69 -19.83
N ILE A 19 21.44 -6.45 -18.75
CA ILE A 19 21.96 -5.77 -17.57
C ILE A 19 22.74 -6.80 -16.77
N SER A 20 24.07 -6.68 -16.83
CA SER A 20 25.03 -7.43 -16.05
C SER A 20 24.72 -7.33 -14.56
N ARG A 21 24.30 -8.44 -13.97
CA ARG A 21 24.17 -8.62 -12.51
C ARG A 21 25.57 -8.72 -11.90
N THR A 22 26.08 -7.63 -11.37
CA THR A 22 27.26 -7.65 -10.50
C THR A 22 26.81 -7.92 -9.06
N SER A 23 27.01 -9.15 -8.60
CA SER A 23 26.81 -9.55 -7.21
C SER A 23 27.86 -8.88 -6.30
N PRO A 24 27.48 -8.22 -5.20
CA PRO A 24 28.44 -7.84 -4.17
C PRO A 24 28.79 -9.06 -3.30
N THR A 25 30.05 -9.49 -3.39
CA THR A 25 30.70 -10.41 -2.43
C THR A 25 30.93 -9.65 -1.14
N THR A 26 30.04 -9.80 -0.15
CA THR A 26 30.29 -9.29 1.21
C THR A 26 30.96 -10.37 2.04
N ALA A 27 32.25 -10.15 2.30
CA ALA A 27 33.10 -10.94 3.16
C ALA A 27 32.59 -10.95 4.62
N ARG A 28 32.61 -12.14 5.23
CA ARG A 28 32.30 -12.38 6.65
C ARG A 28 33.56 -12.18 7.51
N PRO A 29 33.53 -11.36 8.57
CA PRO A 29 34.58 -11.39 9.58
C PRO A 29 34.13 -12.09 10.87
N GLY A 30 34.89 -13.12 11.24
CA GLY A 30 35.44 -13.30 12.58
C GLY A 30 34.52 -13.63 13.75
N LEU A 31 34.36 -14.93 14.03
CA LEU A 31 34.00 -15.42 15.37
C LEU A 31 35.10 -15.03 16.38
N ARG A 32 34.77 -14.20 17.37
CA ARG A 32 35.58 -14.04 18.59
C ARG A 32 34.86 -14.72 19.75
N ARG A 33 35.33 -15.93 20.07
CA ARG A 33 35.07 -16.62 21.33
C ARG A 33 35.71 -15.83 22.48
N LEU A 34 34.94 -15.49 23.50
CA LEU A 34 35.46 -15.17 24.82
C LEU A 34 34.73 -16.07 25.83
N VAL A 35 35.54 -16.84 26.55
CA VAL A 35 35.15 -17.79 27.60
C VAL A 35 35.49 -17.16 28.95
N VAL A 36 34.79 -17.64 29.98
CA VAL A 36 35.15 -17.70 31.41
C VAL A 36 34.39 -16.73 32.31
N GLY A 37 33.76 -17.32 33.35
CA GLY A 37 33.31 -16.63 34.55
C GLY A 37 32.28 -17.43 35.35
N ALA A 38 32.69 -18.54 35.98
CA ALA A 38 31.88 -19.27 36.95
C ALA A 38 31.98 -18.64 38.35
N ALA A 39 30.88 -18.54 39.07
CA ALA A 39 30.87 -18.54 40.54
C ALA A 39 29.50 -19.00 41.06
N ALA A 40 29.53 -20.11 41.79
CA ALA A 40 28.40 -20.65 42.54
C ALA A 40 28.18 -19.85 43.83
N SER A 41 26.94 -19.75 44.29
CA SER A 41 26.63 -19.45 45.68
C SER A 41 25.35 -20.17 46.07
N VAL A 42 25.51 -21.15 46.96
CA VAL A 42 24.45 -21.90 47.64
C VAL A 42 24.10 -21.14 48.92
N ALA A 43 22.82 -20.89 49.18
CA ALA A 43 22.33 -20.62 50.53
C ALA A 43 20.92 -21.20 50.70
N ALA A 44 20.74 -21.86 51.84
CA ALA A 44 19.70 -22.82 52.15
C ALA A 44 18.41 -22.22 52.73
N PHE A 45 17.31 -22.97 52.53
CA PHE A 45 16.07 -23.14 53.31
C PHE A 45 15.66 -22.13 54.40
N GLY A 46 14.38 -21.72 54.36
CA GLY A 46 13.65 -21.30 55.56
C GLY A 46 12.25 -20.71 55.34
N ALA A 47 11.26 -21.33 56.00
CA ALA A 47 9.95 -20.82 56.45
C ALA A 47 8.77 -20.72 55.46
N LEU A 48 7.77 -21.58 55.75
CA LEU A 48 6.37 -21.49 55.36
C LEU A 48 5.74 -20.20 55.91
N ALA A 49 5.19 -19.36 55.04
CA ALA A 49 4.22 -18.35 55.40
C ALA A 49 3.09 -18.37 54.37
N SER A 50 1.90 -18.76 54.83
CA SER A 50 0.63 -18.65 54.13
C SER A 50 0.35 -17.18 53.84
N VAL A 51 0.43 -16.78 52.57
CA VAL A 51 0.00 -15.46 52.11
C VAL A 51 -1.12 -15.66 51.10
N SER A 52 -2.28 -15.08 51.42
CA SER A 52 -3.50 -15.04 50.63
C SER A 52 -3.20 -14.74 49.15
N PRO A 53 -3.85 -15.39 48.16
CA PRO A 53 -3.81 -14.90 46.80
C PRO A 53 -4.60 -13.59 46.76
N ALA A 54 -3.91 -12.48 47.03
CA ALA A 54 -4.35 -11.17 46.62
C ALA A 54 -4.66 -11.26 45.13
N ALA A 55 -5.87 -10.81 44.78
CA ALA A 55 -6.39 -10.77 43.44
C ALA A 55 -5.29 -10.48 42.42
N TYR A 56 -4.99 -11.47 41.59
CA TYR A 56 -4.39 -11.21 40.29
C TYR A 56 -5.46 -10.43 39.52
N ALA A 57 -5.51 -9.11 39.75
CA ALA A 57 -5.98 -8.20 38.73
C ALA A 57 -5.04 -8.44 37.56
N GLN A 58 -5.44 -9.35 36.67
CA GLN A 58 -4.84 -9.48 35.37
C GLN A 58 -4.96 -8.08 34.77
N ALA A 59 -3.86 -7.35 34.80
CA ALA A 59 -3.54 -6.43 33.73
C ALA A 59 -3.46 -7.30 32.48
N GLY A 60 -4.64 -7.66 31.94
CA GLY A 60 -4.74 -8.09 30.57
C GLY A 60 -4.03 -7.04 29.73
N PRO A 61 -3.39 -7.42 28.61
CA PRO A 61 -2.75 -6.45 27.74
C PRO A 61 -3.78 -5.36 27.48
N SER A 62 -3.53 -4.18 28.05
CA SER A 62 -4.26 -3.00 27.74
C SER A 62 -4.14 -2.91 26.23
N ARG A 63 -5.24 -3.22 25.53
CA ARG A 63 -5.39 -2.80 24.15
C ARG A 63 -5.10 -1.32 24.24
N ALA A 64 -3.89 -0.91 23.85
CA ALA A 64 -3.55 0.47 23.71
C ALA A 64 -4.67 1.02 22.85
N GLY A 65 -5.56 1.80 23.48
CA GLY A 65 -6.63 2.44 22.77
C GLY A 65 -5.94 3.15 21.62
N PHE A 66 -6.46 2.97 20.41
CA PHE A 66 -6.19 3.89 19.33
C PHE A 66 -6.74 5.25 19.79
N THR A 67 -6.01 5.94 20.66
CA THR A 67 -6.23 7.34 20.97
C THR A 67 -5.71 8.05 19.74
N GLY A 68 -6.60 8.20 18.76
CA GLY A 68 -6.37 8.99 17.57
C GLY A 68 -5.93 10.36 18.01
N GLY A 69 -4.62 10.60 17.92
CA GLY A 69 -4.11 11.97 17.85
C GLY A 69 -4.71 12.64 16.62
N PRO A 70 -4.81 13.98 16.61
CA PRO A 70 -5.45 14.76 15.55
C PRO A 70 -4.83 14.60 14.14
N ASP A 71 -3.79 13.78 13.97
CA ASP A 71 -3.00 13.63 12.73
C ASP A 71 -2.89 12.17 12.27
N ARG A 72 -3.98 11.39 12.31
CA ARG A 72 -4.01 10.05 11.70
C ARG A 72 -4.66 10.11 10.33
N ASP A 73 -3.94 9.60 9.33
CA ASP A 73 -4.46 9.41 7.99
C ASP A 73 -5.56 8.36 8.04
N ARG A 74 -6.78 8.80 7.75
CA ARG A 74 -7.99 7.98 7.78
C ARG A 74 -8.81 8.31 6.55
N LEU A 75 -9.03 7.31 5.72
CA LEU A 75 -9.80 7.45 4.50
C LEU A 75 -10.94 6.43 4.48
N THR A 76 -12.07 6.85 3.92
CA THR A 76 -13.17 5.98 3.53
C THR A 76 -13.20 5.93 2.01
N VAL A 77 -13.05 4.74 1.44
CA VAL A 77 -13.04 4.49 -0.02
C VAL A 77 -14.33 3.77 -0.38
N THR A 78 -15.19 4.43 -1.13
CA THR A 78 -16.42 3.81 -1.66
C THR A 78 -16.21 3.50 -3.14
N VAL A 79 -16.37 2.24 -3.54
CA VAL A 79 -16.26 1.76 -4.92
C VAL A 79 -17.61 1.24 -5.39
N ARG A 80 -17.97 1.55 -6.64
CA ARG A 80 -19.21 1.09 -7.29
C ARG A 80 -18.96 0.66 -8.72
N ASN A 81 -19.72 -0.32 -9.20
CA ASN A 81 -19.70 -0.81 -10.57
C ASN A 81 -18.31 -1.27 -11.07
N ALA A 82 -17.42 -1.68 -10.15
CA ALA A 82 -16.13 -2.24 -10.48
C ALA A 82 -16.23 -3.72 -10.90
N GLY A 83 -17.31 -4.40 -10.50
CA GLY A 83 -17.46 -5.84 -10.69
C GLY A 83 -16.45 -6.64 -9.85
N GLY A 84 -16.44 -7.96 -10.02
CA GLY A 84 -15.43 -8.82 -9.39
C GLY A 84 -15.37 -8.79 -7.85
N GLY A 85 -16.44 -8.33 -7.18
CA GLY A 85 -16.51 -8.22 -5.73
C GLY A 85 -15.73 -7.04 -5.12
N ALA A 86 -15.24 -6.11 -5.95
CA ALA A 86 -14.50 -4.94 -5.50
C ALA A 86 -15.41 -3.76 -5.07
N ASP A 87 -16.72 -3.88 -5.28
CA ASP A 87 -17.70 -2.89 -4.86
C ASP A 87 -17.89 -2.93 -3.33
N GLY A 88 -17.97 -1.75 -2.72
CA GLY A 88 -18.14 -1.63 -1.29
C GLY A 88 -17.61 -0.33 -0.71
N THR A 89 -17.69 -0.22 0.61
CA THR A 89 -17.11 0.90 1.37
C THR A 89 -16.04 0.34 2.30
N TYR A 90 -14.84 0.89 2.18
CA TYR A 90 -13.65 0.42 2.87
C TYR A 90 -13.05 1.52 3.72
N GLU A 91 -12.73 1.19 4.97
CA GLU A 91 -11.95 2.04 5.84
C GLU A 91 -10.47 1.75 5.64
N LEU A 92 -9.66 2.80 5.53
CA LEU A 92 -8.21 2.74 5.44
C LEU A 92 -7.63 3.65 6.50
N TYR A 93 -6.74 3.10 7.31
CA TYR A 93 -5.93 3.83 8.28
C TYR A 93 -4.47 3.70 7.86
N CYS A 94 -3.73 4.80 7.88
CA CYS A 94 -2.28 4.80 7.66
C CYS A 94 -1.58 5.35 8.92
N GLY A 95 -0.59 4.59 9.41
CA GLY A 95 0.13 4.87 10.65
C GLY A 95 -0.52 4.34 11.94
N PRO A 96 -0.62 3.01 12.16
CA PRO A 96 -0.22 1.89 11.30
C PRO A 96 -1.27 1.53 10.23
N ALA A 97 -0.83 0.87 9.15
CA ALA A 97 -1.71 0.44 8.06
C ALA A 97 -2.78 -0.57 8.55
N GLY A 98 -4.06 -0.28 8.30
CA GLY A 98 -5.17 -1.15 8.70
C GLY A 98 -6.54 -0.69 8.18
N GLY A 99 -7.61 -1.29 8.71
CA GLY A 99 -8.99 -1.03 8.29
C GLY A 99 -9.58 -2.20 7.50
N SER A 100 -10.73 -1.97 6.85
CA SER A 100 -11.43 -2.97 6.04
C SER A 100 -10.98 -3.00 4.57
N HIS A 101 -10.07 -2.10 4.16
CA HIS A 101 -9.50 -2.10 2.82
C HIS A 101 -8.83 -3.45 2.49
N PRO A 102 -9.02 -4.02 1.27
CA PRO A 102 -8.47 -5.34 0.93
C PRO A 102 -6.93 -5.42 0.98
N ASP A 103 -6.25 -4.31 0.72
CA ASP A 103 -4.80 -4.18 0.87
C ASP A 103 -4.44 -2.86 1.56
N PRO A 104 -4.49 -2.77 2.89
CA PRO A 104 -4.23 -1.52 3.59
C PRO A 104 -2.78 -1.05 3.41
N ARG A 105 -1.82 -1.98 3.42
CA ARG A 105 -0.39 -1.65 3.31
C ARG A 105 -0.04 -1.13 1.93
N GLY A 106 -0.49 -1.80 0.86
CA GLY A 106 -0.25 -1.35 -0.50
C GLY A 106 -0.96 -0.03 -0.80
N ALA A 107 -2.18 0.18 -0.29
CA ALA A 107 -2.90 1.43 -0.45
C ALA A 107 -2.17 2.62 0.21
N CYS A 108 -1.73 2.47 1.47
CA CYS A 108 -0.91 3.49 2.13
C CYS A 108 0.38 3.77 1.35
N ALA A 109 1.08 2.72 0.91
CA ALA A 109 2.32 2.87 0.15
C ALA A 109 2.11 3.54 -1.23
N ALA A 110 0.95 3.36 -1.88
CA ALA A 110 0.64 4.09 -3.11
C ALA A 110 0.43 5.58 -2.85
N LEU A 111 -0.33 5.92 -1.81
CA LEU A 111 -0.57 7.30 -1.44
C LEU A 111 0.71 8.02 -0.99
N GLU A 112 1.56 7.36 -0.20
CA GLU A 112 2.84 7.91 0.25
C GLU A 112 3.78 8.21 -0.94
N ARG A 113 3.87 7.31 -1.93
CA ARG A 113 4.72 7.52 -3.12
C ARG A 113 4.34 8.75 -3.94
N ASP A 114 3.05 9.05 -4.01
CA ASP A 114 2.52 10.17 -4.80
C ASP A 114 2.40 11.45 -3.99
N THR A 115 2.45 11.36 -2.66
CA THR A 115 2.43 12.50 -1.76
C THR A 115 3.75 13.26 -1.86
N ARG A 116 3.68 14.50 -2.31
CA ARG A 116 4.83 15.43 -2.36
C ARG A 116 4.42 16.74 -1.73
N TRP A 117 5.36 17.40 -1.04
CA TRP A 117 5.14 18.73 -0.50
C TRP A 117 4.60 19.69 -1.59
N GLY A 118 3.48 20.36 -1.29
CA GLY A 118 2.83 21.28 -2.20
C GLY A 118 1.99 20.64 -3.32
N LYS A 119 1.89 19.30 -3.39
CA LYS A 119 1.06 18.60 -4.38
C LYS A 119 0.00 17.75 -3.69
N ASP A 120 -1.24 17.98 -4.08
CA ASP A 120 -2.38 17.20 -3.60
C ASP A 120 -2.62 15.96 -4.47
N VAL A 121 -2.52 14.77 -3.87
CA VAL A 121 -2.80 13.48 -4.53
C VAL A 121 -4.28 13.35 -4.90
N PHE A 122 -5.16 13.97 -4.11
CA PHE A 122 -6.61 13.91 -4.28
C PHE A 122 -7.17 15.09 -5.07
N ALA A 123 -6.33 16.03 -5.51
CA ALA A 123 -6.79 17.19 -6.26
C ALA A 123 -7.59 16.76 -7.50
N PRO A 124 -8.60 17.56 -7.90
CA PRO A 124 -9.26 17.40 -9.17
C PRO A 124 -8.26 17.38 -10.33
N ALA A 125 -8.63 16.71 -11.42
CA ALA A 125 -7.86 16.84 -12.64
C ALA A 125 -7.89 18.31 -13.10
N PRO A 126 -6.78 18.87 -13.61
CA PRO A 126 -6.80 20.20 -14.20
C PRO A 126 -7.83 20.30 -15.32
N GLU A 127 -8.59 21.40 -15.34
CA GLU A 127 -9.49 21.68 -16.44
C GLU A 127 -8.70 21.90 -17.74
N GLY A 128 -9.27 21.51 -18.89
CA GLY A 128 -8.65 21.72 -20.20
C GLY A 128 -7.51 20.75 -20.55
N GLY A 129 -7.36 19.63 -19.84
CA GLY A 129 -6.45 18.56 -20.23
C GLY A 129 -6.82 17.94 -21.59
N PHE A 130 -5.81 17.60 -22.40
CA PHE A 130 -6.01 16.83 -23.63
C PHE A 130 -6.23 15.35 -23.32
N CYS A 131 -7.49 14.99 -23.07
CA CYS A 131 -7.90 13.63 -22.72
C CYS A 131 -8.41 12.88 -23.95
N THR A 132 -8.08 11.59 -24.05
CA THR A 132 -8.64 10.73 -25.10
C THR A 132 -10.08 10.35 -24.77
N MET A 133 -10.93 10.13 -25.77
CA MET A 133 -12.32 9.68 -25.58
C MET A 133 -12.44 8.18 -25.27
N GLN A 134 -11.42 7.59 -24.63
CA GLN A 134 -11.41 6.16 -24.30
C GLN A 134 -12.25 5.89 -23.06
N TYR A 135 -13.32 5.11 -23.22
CA TYR A 135 -14.17 4.70 -22.10
C TYR A 135 -13.57 3.47 -21.39
N GLY A 136 -13.25 3.63 -20.10
CA GLY A 136 -12.57 2.62 -19.28
C GLY A 136 -13.48 1.76 -18.41
N GLY A 137 -14.80 1.85 -18.61
CA GLY A 137 -15.83 1.10 -17.88
C GLY A 137 -16.64 1.97 -16.89
N PRO A 138 -17.70 1.39 -16.29
CA PRO A 138 -18.67 2.12 -15.46
C PRO A 138 -18.20 2.38 -14.03
N ALA A 139 -17.03 1.85 -13.64
CA ALA A 139 -16.57 1.91 -12.27
C ALA A 139 -16.37 3.35 -11.80
N THR A 140 -16.85 3.63 -10.60
CA THR A 140 -16.66 4.91 -9.91
C THR A 140 -16.15 4.68 -8.51
N ALA A 141 -15.45 5.68 -7.97
CA ALA A 141 -15.03 5.66 -6.58
C ALA A 141 -15.15 7.05 -5.95
N ARG A 142 -15.36 7.09 -4.64
CA ARG A 142 -15.29 8.31 -3.83
C ARG A 142 -14.41 8.05 -2.62
N VAL A 143 -13.42 8.91 -2.44
CA VAL A 143 -12.49 8.87 -1.31
C VAL A 143 -12.76 10.09 -0.45
N THR A 144 -13.03 9.87 0.83
CA THR A 144 -13.23 10.93 1.82
C THR A 144 -12.36 10.71 3.05
N GLY A 145 -12.10 11.76 3.84
CA GLY A 145 -11.42 11.65 5.13
C GLY A 145 -10.29 12.66 5.29
N THR A 146 -9.17 12.22 5.84
CA THR A 146 -7.97 13.05 6.06
C THR A 146 -6.72 12.32 5.57
N TRP A 147 -5.89 13.03 4.82
CA TRP A 147 -4.59 12.56 4.35
C TRP A 147 -3.53 13.66 4.48
N ALA A 148 -2.40 13.36 5.11
CA ALA A 148 -1.30 14.28 5.37
C ALA A 148 -1.78 15.61 6.00
N GLY A 149 -2.70 15.52 6.96
CA GLY A 149 -3.30 16.67 7.66
C GLY A 149 -4.29 17.49 6.82
N ARG A 150 -4.66 17.04 5.61
CA ARG A 150 -5.60 17.74 4.72
C ARG A 150 -6.90 16.96 4.56
N PRO A 151 -8.07 17.63 4.57
CA PRO A 151 -9.33 16.97 4.29
C PRO A 151 -9.35 16.50 2.83
N VAL A 152 -9.91 15.31 2.63
CA VAL A 152 -10.06 14.68 1.32
C VAL A 152 -11.54 14.52 1.03
N ASP A 153 -11.92 14.95 -0.16
CA ASP A 153 -13.18 14.60 -0.79
C ASP A 153 -12.97 14.56 -2.32
N ALA A 154 -12.74 13.36 -2.86
CA ALA A 154 -12.41 13.17 -4.26
C ALA A 154 -13.26 12.07 -4.89
N THR A 155 -13.83 12.38 -6.05
CA THR A 155 -14.55 11.41 -6.89
C THR A 155 -13.68 11.00 -8.07
N TYR A 156 -13.80 9.74 -8.48
CA TYR A 156 -13.09 9.12 -9.58
C TYR A 156 -14.08 8.41 -10.49
N ASP A 157 -13.92 8.59 -11.78
CA ASP A 157 -14.58 7.82 -12.83
C ASP A 157 -13.57 7.47 -13.92
N ARG A 158 -14.01 6.66 -14.88
CA ARG A 158 -13.16 6.16 -15.97
C ARG A 158 -13.78 6.48 -17.33
N ARG A 159 -14.40 7.65 -17.47
CA ARG A 159 -15.14 8.02 -18.69
C ARG A 159 -14.27 8.39 -19.88
N ASP A 160 -13.04 8.81 -19.62
CA ASP A 160 -12.04 9.21 -20.61
C ASP A 160 -10.62 8.75 -20.20
N GLY A 161 -9.63 9.00 -21.07
CA GLY A 161 -8.24 8.63 -20.83
C GLY A 161 -7.60 9.28 -19.60
N CYS A 162 -8.03 10.47 -19.20
CA CYS A 162 -7.53 11.15 -18.02
C CYS A 162 -8.12 10.55 -16.74
N GLY A 163 -9.42 10.22 -16.74
CA GLY A 163 -10.10 9.50 -15.66
C GLY A 163 -9.46 8.14 -15.42
N ILE A 164 -9.20 7.38 -16.50
CA ILE A 164 -8.47 6.09 -16.43
C ILE A 164 -7.08 6.29 -15.81
N ALA A 165 -6.30 7.25 -16.32
CA ALA A 165 -4.95 7.48 -15.81
C ALA A 165 -4.95 7.95 -14.34
N ARG A 166 -5.94 8.74 -13.91
CA ARG A 166 -6.07 9.19 -12.51
C ARG A 166 -6.47 8.05 -11.60
N TRP A 167 -7.35 7.15 -12.04
CA TRP A 167 -7.70 5.92 -11.33
C TRP A 167 -6.46 5.03 -11.14
N ASP A 168 -5.75 4.75 -12.23
CA ASP A 168 -4.68 3.77 -12.24
C ASP A 168 -3.45 4.19 -11.41
N ARG A 169 -3.21 5.50 -11.23
CA ARG A 169 -2.16 6.00 -10.32
C ARG A 169 -2.41 5.63 -8.86
N LEU A 170 -3.68 5.49 -8.48
CA LEU A 170 -4.07 5.17 -7.12
C LEU A 170 -4.14 3.68 -6.85
N VAL A 171 -3.86 2.80 -7.82
CA VAL A 171 -3.82 1.36 -7.55
C VAL A 171 -2.63 1.05 -6.59
N PRO A 172 -2.84 0.35 -5.46
CA PRO A 172 -4.02 -0.46 -5.13
C PRO A 172 -5.03 0.15 -4.13
N LEU A 173 -4.98 1.45 -3.82
CA LEU A 173 -6.09 2.14 -3.09
C LEU A 173 -7.41 1.99 -3.83
N LEU A 174 -7.37 2.11 -5.16
CA LEU A 174 -8.50 1.76 -6.01
C LEU A 174 -8.28 0.38 -6.63
N PRO A 175 -9.35 -0.37 -6.94
CA PRO A 175 -9.24 -1.67 -7.58
C PRO A 175 -8.50 -1.60 -8.92
N ASP A 176 -7.67 -2.61 -9.19
CA ASP A 176 -7.08 -2.80 -10.51
C ASP A 176 -8.11 -3.39 -11.49
N MET A 177 -8.65 -2.52 -12.34
CA MET A 177 -9.64 -2.88 -13.35
C MET A 177 -9.05 -3.64 -14.55
N ARG A 178 -7.72 -3.69 -14.70
CA ARG A 178 -7.04 -4.42 -15.79
C ARG A 178 -6.92 -5.91 -15.48
N SER A 179 -6.93 -6.25 -14.20
CA SER A 179 -6.82 -7.60 -13.67
C SER A 179 -8.17 -8.35 -13.65
N GLY A 180 -9.22 -7.76 -14.21
CA GLY A 180 -10.54 -8.39 -14.32
C GLY A 180 -10.44 -9.74 -15.05
N LYS A 181 -10.63 -10.82 -14.28
CA LYS A 181 -10.77 -12.17 -14.83
C LYS A 181 -11.96 -12.14 -15.78
N ARG A 182 -11.67 -12.20 -17.08
CA ARG A 182 -12.69 -12.35 -18.13
C ARG A 182 -13.46 -13.63 -17.81
N PHE A 183 -14.76 -13.52 -17.62
CA PHE A 183 -15.66 -14.66 -17.66
C PHE A 183 -15.81 -15.12 -19.11
#